data_AF-A0A965VD31-F1
#
_entry.id   AF-A0A965VD31-F1
#
_cell.length_a   1.000
_cell.length_b   1.000
_cell.length_c   1.000
_cell.angle_alpha   90.00
_cell.angle_beta   90.00
_cell.angle_gamma   90.00
#
_symmetry.space_group_name_H-M   'P 1'
#
loop_
_entity.id
_entity.type
_entity.pdbx_description
1 polymer ?
#
loop_
_entity_poly.entity_id
_entity_poly.type
_entity_poly.pdbx_seq_one_letter_code
_entity_poly.pdbx_strand_id
1 'polypeptide(L)'
;GEQRLKNYTFRAAEGSPDLLAKYFSAVSLANNHALDFGPEGLVEMLAILSRAGVPQVGAGGTLAEARRPLVLERNGIRVALLACNAIQAERSAAAEATPGVAALREDDLLADIAAAAEQADVVVPFVHWGPELVAAPRDGQRALARRMVEAGAAAVIGAHPHVTQTVDSYRGAPIVYSLGNFVFDYYPVDPPEWTGWVAKLTVAKGQPADLETRAVVLDPAGIPRPLADD
;
A
#
# COMPACT_ATOMS: atom_id res chain seq x y z
N GLY A 1 13.39 -15.69 -9.30
CA GLY A 1 12.92 -15.56 -10.70
C GLY A 1 13.91 -14.78 -11.56
N GLU A 2 13.67 -14.66 -12.87
CA GLU A 2 14.52 -13.86 -13.79
C GLU A 2 14.03 -12.41 -13.90
N GLN A 3 14.96 -11.47 -14.03
CA GLN A 3 14.65 -10.04 -14.18
C GLN A 3 13.85 -9.79 -15.47
N ARG A 4 12.76 -9.05 -15.36
CA ARG A 4 11.95 -8.59 -16.49
C ARG A 4 12.52 -7.29 -17.05
N LEU A 5 12.40 -7.10 -18.37
CA LEU A 5 12.82 -5.86 -19.04
C LEU A 5 11.89 -4.70 -18.65
N LYS A 6 12.41 -3.77 -17.86
CA LYS A 6 11.72 -2.55 -17.39
C LYS A 6 12.77 -1.47 -17.14
N ASN A 7 12.37 -0.20 -17.22
CA ASN A 7 13.27 0.95 -16.97
C ASN A 7 13.89 0.89 -15.57
N TYR A 8 13.13 0.41 -14.59
CA TYR A 8 13.55 0.25 -13.21
C TYR A 8 13.07 -1.09 -12.68
N THR A 9 13.99 -1.86 -12.11
CA THR A 9 13.73 -3.15 -11.47
C THR A 9 14.33 -3.16 -10.07
N PHE A 10 13.56 -3.54 -9.06
CA PHE A 10 14.01 -3.54 -7.68
C PHE A 10 14.16 -4.95 -7.13
N ARG A 11 15.25 -5.17 -6.40
CA ARG A 11 15.49 -6.39 -5.62
C ARG A 11 15.90 -5.99 -4.20
N ALA A 12 15.17 -6.46 -3.21
CA ALA A 12 15.51 -6.23 -1.82
C ALA A 12 16.81 -6.97 -1.43
N ALA A 13 17.58 -6.41 -0.50
CA ALA A 13 18.76 -7.05 0.07
C ALA A 13 18.39 -8.30 0.90
N GLU A 14 19.29 -9.27 1.02
CA GLU A 14 19.01 -10.57 1.67
C GLU A 14 18.49 -10.46 3.13
N GLY A 15 18.94 -9.46 3.90
CA GLY A 15 18.50 -9.23 5.29
C GLY A 15 17.20 -8.43 5.45
N SER A 16 16.55 -8.03 4.36
CA SER A 16 15.32 -7.21 4.43
C SER A 16 14.16 -7.88 5.19
N PRO A 17 13.89 -9.20 5.04
CA PRO A 17 12.80 -9.85 5.76
C PRO A 17 12.92 -9.78 7.29
N ASP A 18 14.13 -9.94 7.84
CA ASP A 18 14.38 -9.87 9.28
C ASP A 18 14.14 -8.46 9.82
N LEU A 19 14.55 -7.44 9.05
CA LEU A 19 14.28 -6.04 9.38
C LEU A 19 12.78 -5.75 9.37
N LEU A 20 12.07 -6.23 8.35
CA LEU A 20 10.62 -6.07 8.23
C LEU A 20 9.90 -6.73 9.40
N ALA A 21 10.26 -7.98 9.74
CA ALA A 21 9.66 -8.72 10.86
C ALA A 21 9.86 -8.01 12.21
N LYS A 22 10.98 -7.31 12.39
CA LYS A 22 11.30 -6.60 13.63
C LYS A 22 10.48 -5.31 13.82
N TYR A 23 10.19 -4.59 12.73
CA TYR A 23 9.65 -3.22 12.81
C TYR A 23 8.24 -3.06 12.23
N PHE A 24 7.75 -4.01 11.43
CA PHE A 24 6.46 -3.92 10.75
C PHE A 24 5.60 -5.16 11.06
N SER A 25 4.31 -4.93 11.28
CA SER A 25 3.34 -6.02 11.48
C SER A 25 2.82 -6.61 10.16
N ALA A 26 2.95 -5.88 9.05
CA ALA A 26 2.55 -6.31 7.72
C ALA A 26 3.19 -5.42 6.64
N VAL A 27 3.21 -5.92 5.41
CA VAL A 27 3.60 -5.14 4.22
C VAL A 27 2.57 -5.29 3.10
N SER A 28 2.36 -4.21 2.33
CA SER A 28 1.60 -4.29 1.08
C SER A 28 2.54 -4.64 -0.07
N LEU A 29 2.14 -5.62 -0.88
CA LEU A 29 2.83 -6.02 -2.10
C LEU A 29 2.11 -5.54 -3.37
N ALA A 30 0.95 -4.87 -3.24
CA ALA A 30 0.23 -4.36 -4.39
C ALA A 30 0.88 -3.09 -4.95
N ASN A 31 1.86 -3.27 -5.83
CA ASN A 31 2.50 -2.19 -6.58
C ASN A 31 2.99 -2.68 -7.95
N ASN A 32 3.42 -1.75 -8.80
CA ASN A 32 3.91 -2.04 -10.14
C ASN A 32 5.29 -2.73 -10.19
N HIS A 33 5.97 -2.90 -9.04
CA HIS A 33 7.32 -3.49 -8.93
C HIS A 33 7.33 -4.91 -8.33
N ALA A 34 6.20 -5.40 -7.83
CA ALA A 34 6.11 -6.74 -7.23
C ALA A 34 6.43 -7.90 -8.20
N LEU A 35 6.36 -7.66 -9.51
CA LEU A 35 6.71 -8.63 -10.56
C LEU A 35 7.93 -8.23 -11.39
N ASP A 36 8.84 -7.40 -10.86
CA ASP A 36 10.08 -7.05 -11.57
C ASP A 36 10.94 -8.29 -11.90
N PHE A 37 10.75 -9.40 -11.16
CA PHE A 37 11.37 -10.72 -11.40
C PHE A 37 10.37 -11.80 -11.84
N GLY A 38 9.22 -11.38 -12.39
CA GLY A 38 8.15 -12.26 -12.86
C GLY A 38 7.37 -12.99 -11.76
N PRO A 39 6.39 -13.83 -12.16
CA PRO A 39 5.59 -14.63 -11.23
C PRO A 39 6.43 -15.55 -10.35
N GLU A 40 7.52 -16.10 -10.87
CA GLU A 40 8.44 -16.96 -10.12
C GLU A 40 9.15 -16.18 -9.01
N GLY A 41 9.60 -14.95 -9.31
CA GLY A 41 10.17 -14.04 -8.32
C GLY A 41 9.15 -13.62 -7.25
N LEU A 42 7.90 -13.39 -7.64
CA LEU A 42 6.82 -13.12 -6.69
C LEU A 42 6.57 -14.30 -5.76
N VAL A 43 6.46 -15.53 -6.28
CA VAL A 43 6.27 -16.74 -5.47
C VAL A 43 7.44 -16.94 -4.50
N GLU A 44 8.67 -16.72 -4.97
CA GLU A 44 9.87 -16.76 -4.14
C GLU A 44 9.81 -15.72 -3.01
N MET A 45 9.44 -14.47 -3.32
CA MET A 45 9.25 -13.40 -2.33
C MET A 45 8.17 -13.76 -1.30
N LEU A 46 7.02 -14.28 -1.73
CA LEU A 46 5.94 -14.73 -0.84
C LEU A 46 6.43 -15.82 0.12
N ALA A 47 7.21 -16.79 -0.37
CA ALA A 47 7.80 -17.84 0.46
C ALA A 47 8.84 -17.30 1.45
N ILE A 48 9.66 -16.32 1.05
CA ILE A 48 10.63 -15.64 1.92
C ILE A 48 9.92 -14.91 3.07
N LEU A 49 8.91 -14.08 2.74
CA LEU A 49 8.15 -13.33 3.74
C LEU A 49 7.39 -14.25 4.71
N SER A 50 6.80 -15.33 4.18
CA SER A 50 6.14 -16.36 4.99
C SER A 50 7.10 -17.03 5.98
N ARG A 51 8.30 -17.44 5.54
CA ARG A 51 9.32 -18.02 6.44
C ARG A 51 9.83 -17.04 7.50
N ALA A 52 9.91 -15.76 7.15
CA ALA A 52 10.31 -14.70 8.08
C ALA A 52 9.18 -14.27 9.03
N GLY A 53 7.95 -14.80 8.85
CA GLY A 53 6.80 -14.43 9.66
C GLY A 53 6.32 -13.00 9.42
N VAL A 54 6.47 -12.47 8.20
CA VAL A 54 6.01 -11.14 7.79
C VAL A 54 4.68 -11.26 7.05
N PRO A 55 3.53 -10.91 7.66
CA PRO A 55 2.25 -10.89 6.99
C PRO A 55 2.25 -9.92 5.79
N GLN A 56 1.52 -10.29 4.75
CA GLN A 56 1.45 -9.52 3.51
C GLN A 56 0.02 -9.39 3.01
N VAL A 57 -0.24 -8.37 2.19
CA VAL A 57 -1.51 -8.14 1.51
C VAL A 57 -1.30 -7.65 0.09
N GLY A 58 -2.24 -7.95 -0.81
CA GLY A 58 -2.29 -7.36 -2.15
C GLY A 58 -1.52 -8.12 -3.23
N ALA A 59 -0.96 -9.29 -2.90
CA ALA A 59 -0.39 -10.22 -3.87
C ALA A 59 -0.58 -11.68 -3.42
N GLY A 60 -0.54 -12.59 -4.38
CA GLY A 60 -0.74 -14.01 -4.12
C GLY A 60 -0.35 -14.90 -5.30
N GLY A 61 -0.34 -16.22 -5.06
CA GLY A 61 -0.20 -17.23 -6.10
C GLY A 61 -1.44 -17.37 -6.99
N THR A 62 -2.58 -16.84 -6.52
CA THR A 62 -3.86 -16.80 -7.23
C THR A 62 -4.57 -15.46 -7.02
N LEU A 63 -5.58 -15.17 -7.85
CA LEU A 63 -6.43 -13.99 -7.71
C LEU A 63 -7.12 -13.94 -6.34
N ALA A 64 -7.61 -15.07 -5.85
CA ALA A 64 -8.28 -15.16 -4.56
C ALA A 64 -7.33 -14.81 -3.41
N GLU A 65 -6.07 -15.27 -3.47
CA GLU A 65 -5.05 -14.90 -2.49
C GLU A 65 -4.66 -13.44 -2.58
N ALA A 66 -4.48 -12.91 -3.79
CA ALA A 66 -4.08 -11.51 -4.00
C ALA A 66 -5.11 -10.51 -3.48
N ARG A 67 -6.41 -10.83 -3.61
CA ARG A 67 -7.53 -10.01 -3.14
C ARG A 67 -7.89 -10.24 -1.67
N ARG A 68 -7.38 -11.30 -1.03
CA ARG A 68 -7.75 -11.65 0.34
C ARG A 68 -7.31 -10.55 1.32
N PRO A 69 -8.24 -9.99 2.13
CA PRO A 69 -7.87 -9.05 3.17
C PRO A 69 -6.95 -9.70 4.21
N LEU A 70 -5.97 -8.94 4.69
CA LEU A 70 -5.18 -9.31 5.87
C LEU A 70 -5.89 -8.75 7.11
N VAL A 71 -6.33 -9.63 8.01
CA VAL A 71 -6.96 -9.22 9.28
C VAL A 71 -5.95 -9.34 10.41
N LEU A 72 -5.69 -8.22 11.09
CA LEU A 72 -4.86 -8.13 12.29
C LEU A 72 -5.74 -7.79 13.49
N GLU A 73 -5.55 -8.50 14.61
CA GLU A 73 -6.24 -8.18 15.85
C GLU A 73 -5.29 -7.57 16.87
N ARG A 74 -5.67 -6.41 17.43
CA ARG A 74 -4.94 -5.74 18.51
C ARG A 74 -5.93 -5.13 19.48
N ASN A 75 -5.74 -5.37 20.78
CA ASN A 75 -6.61 -4.84 21.84
C ASN A 75 -8.12 -5.12 21.60
N GLY A 76 -8.45 -6.29 21.04
CA GLY A 76 -9.83 -6.69 20.73
C GLY A 76 -10.45 -5.98 19.52
N ILE A 77 -9.67 -5.23 18.73
CA ILE A 77 -10.11 -4.59 17.48
C ILE A 77 -9.52 -5.37 16.31
N ARG A 78 -10.38 -5.84 15.41
CA ARG A 78 -9.97 -6.47 14.14
C ARG A 78 -9.84 -5.42 13.05
N VAL A 79 -8.64 -5.28 12.51
CA VAL A 79 -8.32 -4.35 11.42
C VAL A 79 -8.07 -5.16 10.15
N ALA A 80 -8.93 -4.99 9.16
CA ALA A 80 -8.75 -5.57 7.82
C ALA A 80 -8.00 -4.60 6.92
N LEU A 81 -6.90 -5.06 6.35
CA LEU A 81 -6.13 -4.38 5.34
C LEU A 81 -6.44 -5.00 3.99
N LEU A 82 -6.74 -4.17 3.00
CA LEU A 82 -6.78 -4.56 1.60
C LEU A 82 -5.72 -3.77 0.86
N ALA A 83 -5.19 -4.30 -0.24
CA ALA A 83 -4.30 -3.53 -1.09
C ALA A 83 -4.50 -3.83 -2.56
N CYS A 84 -4.41 -2.81 -3.41
CA CYS A 84 -4.51 -2.97 -4.85
C CYS A 84 -3.66 -1.96 -5.63
N ASN A 85 -3.37 -2.29 -6.88
CA ASN A 85 -2.49 -1.53 -7.77
C ASN A 85 -3.21 -1.10 -9.04
N ALA A 86 -3.22 0.20 -9.31
CA ALA A 86 -3.73 0.78 -10.56
C ALA A 86 -2.63 0.98 -11.62
N ILE A 87 -1.36 0.89 -11.25
CA ILE A 87 -0.23 1.27 -12.09
C ILE A 87 0.26 0.07 -12.87
N GLN A 88 0.11 0.13 -14.20
CA GLN A 88 0.40 -1.03 -15.07
C GLN A 88 -0.36 -2.28 -14.61
N ALA A 89 -1.56 -2.10 -14.03
CA ALA A 89 -2.28 -3.10 -13.27
C ALA A 89 -2.39 -4.45 -13.99
N GLU A 90 -2.77 -4.44 -15.26
CA GLU A 90 -2.94 -5.66 -16.07
C GLU A 90 -1.63 -6.43 -16.34
N ARG A 91 -0.47 -5.76 -16.33
CA ARG A 91 0.82 -6.44 -16.53
C ARG A 91 1.23 -7.29 -15.34
N SER A 92 0.72 -6.95 -14.16
CA SER A 92 1.10 -7.56 -12.89
C SER A 92 -0.07 -8.27 -12.22
N ALA A 93 -1.25 -8.28 -12.83
CA ALA A 93 -2.47 -8.78 -12.24
C ALA A 93 -2.40 -10.29 -11.97
N ALA A 94 -2.81 -10.68 -10.77
CA ALA A 94 -3.11 -12.08 -10.48
C ALA A 94 -4.31 -12.56 -11.32
N ALA A 95 -4.28 -13.84 -11.69
CA ALA A 95 -5.41 -14.54 -12.29
C ALA A 95 -5.72 -15.80 -11.48
N GLU A 96 -6.75 -16.55 -11.88
CA GLU A 96 -7.24 -17.73 -11.14
C GLU A 96 -6.10 -18.71 -10.78
N ALA A 97 -5.18 -18.96 -11.71
CA ALA A 97 -4.03 -19.84 -11.52
C ALA A 97 -2.69 -19.16 -11.88
N THR A 98 -2.62 -17.82 -11.81
CA THR A 98 -1.39 -17.07 -12.14
C THR A 98 -1.03 -16.13 -11.01
N PRO A 99 0.19 -16.24 -10.45
CA PRO A 99 0.65 -15.33 -9.40
C PRO A 99 0.70 -13.89 -9.88
N GLY A 100 0.29 -12.97 -9.01
CA GLY A 100 0.34 -11.54 -9.30
C GLY A 100 -0.15 -10.69 -8.14
N VAL A 101 -0.33 -9.40 -8.41
CA VAL A 101 -0.92 -8.44 -7.48
C VAL A 101 -2.43 -8.31 -7.70
N ALA A 102 -3.14 -7.83 -6.67
CA ALA A 102 -4.51 -7.37 -6.83
C ALA A 102 -4.52 -6.12 -7.71
N ALA A 103 -4.88 -6.27 -8.98
CA ALA A 103 -5.13 -5.15 -9.87
C ALA A 103 -6.35 -4.35 -9.38
N LEU A 104 -6.28 -3.02 -9.45
CA LEU A 104 -7.41 -2.17 -9.12
C LEU A 104 -8.51 -2.36 -10.17
N ARG A 105 -9.55 -3.07 -9.77
CA ARG A 105 -10.85 -3.16 -10.44
C ARG A 105 -11.87 -2.61 -9.46
N GLU A 106 -12.56 -1.53 -9.82
CA GLU A 106 -13.34 -0.75 -8.85
C GLU A 106 -14.43 -1.59 -8.19
N ASP A 107 -15.23 -2.32 -8.97
CA ASP A 107 -16.35 -3.11 -8.43
C ASP A 107 -15.86 -4.24 -7.53
N ASP A 108 -14.76 -4.90 -7.91
CA ASP A 108 -14.10 -5.92 -7.11
C ASP A 108 -13.62 -5.37 -5.77
N LEU A 109 -12.90 -4.24 -5.79
CA LEU A 109 -12.37 -3.61 -4.59
C LEU A 109 -13.49 -3.15 -3.65
N LEU A 110 -14.56 -2.56 -4.18
CA LEU A 110 -15.68 -2.09 -3.37
C LEU A 110 -16.45 -3.27 -2.75
N ALA A 111 -16.62 -4.36 -3.49
CA ALA A 111 -17.20 -5.59 -2.96
C ALA A 111 -16.32 -6.20 -1.85
N ASP A 112 -14.99 -6.23 -2.05
CA ASP A 112 -14.05 -6.76 -1.05
C ASP A 112 -14.02 -5.91 0.22
N ILE A 113 -14.11 -4.58 0.11
CA ILE A 113 -14.21 -3.67 1.25
C ILE A 113 -15.51 -3.92 2.02
N ALA A 114 -16.64 -4.02 1.33
CA ALA A 114 -17.94 -4.28 1.96
C ALA A 114 -17.94 -5.64 2.69
N ALA A 115 -17.43 -6.69 2.05
CA ALA A 115 -17.31 -8.02 2.66
C ALA A 115 -16.34 -8.04 3.87
N ALA A 116 -15.26 -7.25 3.82
CA ALA A 116 -14.35 -7.09 4.95
C ALA A 116 -15.00 -6.33 6.11
N ALA A 117 -15.85 -5.34 5.83
CA ALA A 117 -16.56 -4.55 6.83
C ALA A 117 -17.59 -5.38 7.62
N GLU A 118 -18.10 -6.48 7.07
CA GLU A 118 -18.95 -7.43 7.80
C GLU A 118 -18.16 -8.25 8.85
N GLN A 119 -16.84 -8.38 8.66
CA GLN A 119 -16.00 -9.31 9.41
C GLN A 119 -14.89 -8.63 10.23
N ALA A 120 -14.67 -7.33 10.05
CA ALA A 120 -13.68 -6.54 10.77
C ALA A 120 -14.31 -5.29 11.39
N ASP A 121 -13.70 -4.77 12.45
CA ASP A 121 -14.17 -3.56 13.13
C ASP A 121 -13.70 -2.28 12.40
N VAL A 122 -12.61 -2.39 11.62
CA VAL A 122 -11.95 -1.32 10.88
C VAL A 122 -11.45 -1.89 9.55
N VAL A 123 -11.74 -1.22 8.44
CA VAL A 123 -11.23 -1.58 7.10
C VAL A 123 -10.38 -0.45 6.54
N VAL A 124 -9.16 -0.75 6.10
CA VAL A 124 -8.22 0.23 5.53
C VAL A 124 -7.67 -0.30 4.19
N PRO A 125 -8.22 0.15 3.04
CA PRO A 125 -7.61 -0.08 1.74
C PRO A 125 -6.33 0.76 1.53
N PHE A 126 -5.29 0.09 1.05
CA PHE A 126 -4.03 0.66 0.57
C PHE A 126 -4.01 0.66 -0.96
N VAL A 127 -3.89 1.82 -1.60
CA VAL A 127 -4.05 1.92 -3.05
C VAL A 127 -2.82 2.53 -3.71
N HIS A 128 -2.22 1.78 -4.63
CA HIS A 128 -1.05 2.22 -5.40
C HIS A 128 -1.53 2.83 -6.72
N TRP A 129 -1.52 4.16 -6.84
CA TRP A 129 -2.25 4.88 -7.90
C TRP A 129 -1.73 6.28 -8.23
N GLY A 130 -2.38 6.94 -9.18
CA GLY A 130 -2.03 8.31 -9.56
C GLY A 130 -0.78 8.39 -10.44
N PRO A 131 -0.46 9.56 -11.00
CA PRO A 131 0.77 9.75 -11.76
C PRO A 131 1.96 10.09 -10.85
N GLU A 132 3.14 9.59 -11.21
CA GLU A 132 4.41 9.94 -10.57
C GLU A 132 4.66 11.46 -10.60
N LEU A 133 5.19 12.00 -9.49
CA LEU A 133 5.58 13.39 -9.27
C LEU A 133 4.47 14.44 -9.37
N VAL A 134 3.20 14.03 -9.30
CA VAL A 134 2.09 14.97 -9.31
C VAL A 134 1.52 15.12 -7.90
N ALA A 135 1.68 16.30 -7.32
CA ALA A 135 1.21 16.60 -5.95
C ALA A 135 -0.32 16.67 -5.82
N ALA A 136 -1.04 16.88 -6.92
CA ALA A 136 -2.50 16.92 -6.93
C ALA A 136 -3.11 15.57 -7.30
N PRO A 137 -3.98 14.97 -6.46
CA PRO A 137 -4.68 13.74 -6.83
C PRO A 137 -5.73 14.03 -7.92
N ARG A 138 -5.90 13.07 -8.83
CA ARG A 138 -6.90 13.18 -9.92
C ARG A 138 -8.32 13.03 -9.39
N ASP A 139 -9.29 13.61 -10.11
CA ASP A 139 -10.72 13.50 -9.76
C ASP A 139 -11.20 12.05 -9.66
N GLY A 140 -10.68 11.16 -10.51
CA GLY A 140 -10.96 9.72 -10.42
C GLY A 140 -10.47 9.09 -9.11
N GLN A 141 -9.28 9.48 -8.61
CA GLN A 141 -8.81 9.03 -7.30
C GLN A 141 -9.73 9.53 -6.19
N ARG A 142 -10.16 10.80 -6.25
CA ARG A 142 -11.08 11.40 -5.28
C ARG A 142 -12.44 10.69 -5.27
N ALA A 143 -13.03 10.48 -6.44
CA ALA A 143 -14.32 9.81 -6.60
C ALA A 143 -14.27 8.37 -6.08
N LEU A 144 -13.23 7.61 -6.45
CA LEU A 144 -13.07 6.23 -6.02
C LEU A 144 -12.83 6.13 -4.49
N ALA A 145 -11.99 6.98 -3.91
CA ALA A 145 -11.75 6.98 -2.47
C ALA A 145 -13.02 7.25 -1.65
N ARG A 146 -13.90 8.14 -2.12
CA ARG A 146 -15.22 8.37 -1.50
C ARG A 146 -16.11 7.13 -1.57
N ARG A 147 -16.11 6.41 -2.70
CA ARG A 147 -16.83 5.13 -2.85
C ARG A 147 -16.28 4.05 -1.92
N MET A 148 -14.97 4.02 -1.67
CA MET A 148 -14.38 3.10 -0.68
C MET A 148 -14.90 3.37 0.74
N VAL A 149 -14.98 4.65 1.13
CA VAL A 149 -15.58 5.04 2.41
C VAL A 149 -17.06 4.66 2.48
N GLU A 150 -17.81 4.84 1.38
CA GLU A 150 -19.21 4.40 1.29
C GLU A 150 -19.38 2.88 1.42
N ALA A 151 -18.40 2.11 0.93
CA ALA A 151 -18.38 0.65 1.05
C ALA A 151 -17.96 0.16 2.46
N GLY A 152 -17.50 1.04 3.35
CA GLY A 152 -17.17 0.70 4.74
C GLY A 152 -15.71 0.94 5.14
N ALA A 153 -14.90 1.59 4.30
CA ALA A 153 -13.53 1.96 4.70
C ALA A 153 -13.54 3.02 5.81
N ALA A 154 -12.78 2.76 6.88
CA ALA A 154 -12.59 3.69 8.00
C ALA A 154 -11.54 4.77 7.70
N ALA A 155 -10.64 4.49 6.76
CA ALA A 155 -9.65 5.39 6.17
C ALA A 155 -9.22 4.85 4.81
N VAL A 156 -8.69 5.70 3.93
CA VAL A 156 -8.08 5.28 2.65
C VAL A 156 -6.64 5.78 2.60
N ILE A 157 -5.69 4.90 2.31
CA ILE A 157 -4.26 5.24 2.25
C ILE A 157 -3.72 4.98 0.85
N GLY A 158 -3.23 6.04 0.20
CA GLY A 158 -2.64 5.98 -1.12
C GLY A 158 -1.12 6.02 -1.10
N ALA A 159 -0.51 5.49 -2.16
CA ALA A 159 0.91 5.52 -2.47
C ALA A 159 1.12 5.52 -3.99
N HIS A 160 2.39 5.54 -4.44
CA HIS A 160 2.90 5.57 -5.82
C HIS A 160 3.45 6.91 -6.34
N PRO A 161 2.80 8.07 -6.15
CA PRO A 161 3.26 9.31 -6.79
C PRO A 161 4.67 9.77 -6.43
N HIS A 162 5.33 9.16 -5.44
CA HIS A 162 6.64 9.55 -4.89
C HIS A 162 6.69 10.97 -4.30
N VAL A 163 5.53 11.60 -4.15
CA VAL A 163 5.32 12.88 -3.47
C VAL A 163 4.12 12.76 -2.54
N THR A 164 4.08 13.56 -1.48
CA THR A 164 2.88 13.66 -0.64
C THR A 164 1.75 14.30 -1.43
N GLN A 165 0.56 13.74 -1.37
CA GLN A 165 -0.65 14.34 -1.92
C GLN A 165 -1.58 14.79 -0.80
N THR A 166 -2.60 15.59 -1.12
CA THR A 166 -3.53 16.16 -0.15
C THR A 166 -4.19 15.10 0.75
N VAL A 167 -4.66 15.53 1.91
CA VAL A 167 -5.55 14.74 2.78
C VAL A 167 -6.96 15.31 2.67
N ASP A 168 -7.93 14.48 2.33
CA ASP A 168 -9.35 14.83 2.41
C ASP A 168 -10.00 14.15 3.62
N SER A 169 -11.18 14.64 4.00
CA SER A 169 -12.12 13.91 4.86
C SER A 169 -13.45 13.72 4.12
N TYR A 170 -14.01 12.52 4.19
CA TYR A 170 -15.34 12.23 3.68
C TYR A 170 -16.11 11.37 4.67
N ARG A 171 -17.30 11.81 5.09
CA ARG A 171 -18.09 11.18 6.17
C ARG A 171 -17.28 10.92 7.46
N GLY A 172 -16.33 11.81 7.76
CA GLY A 172 -15.41 11.68 8.90
C GLY A 172 -14.19 10.81 8.65
N ALA A 173 -14.17 9.97 7.60
CA ALA A 173 -13.03 9.10 7.30
C ALA A 173 -11.92 9.89 6.57
N PRO A 174 -10.66 9.77 7.01
CA PRO A 174 -9.52 10.41 6.36
C PRO A 174 -9.14 9.66 5.08
N ILE A 175 -8.79 10.42 4.05
CA ILE A 175 -8.33 9.93 2.75
C ILE A 175 -6.98 10.59 2.48
N VAL A 176 -5.90 9.81 2.54
CA VAL A 176 -4.55 10.24 2.17
C VAL A 176 -4.28 9.74 0.76
N TYR A 177 -4.12 10.62 -0.24
CA TYR A 177 -3.94 10.13 -1.62
C TYR A 177 -2.52 9.65 -1.93
N SER A 178 -1.52 10.13 -1.20
CA SER A 178 -0.15 9.62 -1.27
C SER A 178 0.62 10.02 -0.01
N LEU A 179 1.29 9.05 0.61
CA LEU A 179 2.21 9.27 1.72
C LEU A 179 3.62 9.75 1.28
N GLY A 180 3.94 9.75 -0.01
CA GLY A 180 5.30 10.05 -0.49
C GLY A 180 6.30 8.95 -0.17
N ASN A 181 7.57 9.31 -0.02
CA ASN A 181 8.67 8.36 0.18
C ASN A 181 9.01 8.16 1.66
N PHE A 182 9.30 6.92 2.07
CA PHE A 182 9.73 6.61 3.44
C PHE A 182 11.12 5.98 3.52
N VAL A 183 11.48 5.08 2.61
CA VAL A 183 12.86 4.58 2.43
C VAL A 183 13.06 4.46 0.93
N PHE A 184 13.95 5.26 0.37
CA PHE A 184 14.11 5.33 -1.08
C PHE A 184 15.46 5.96 -1.46
N ASP A 185 16.29 5.24 -2.20
CA ASP A 185 17.69 5.59 -2.48
C ASP A 185 17.91 6.18 -3.88
N TYR A 186 16.88 6.21 -4.75
CA TYR A 186 17.05 6.72 -6.11
C TYR A 186 15.75 7.19 -6.78
N TYR A 187 15.61 8.51 -6.98
CA TYR A 187 14.69 9.08 -7.96
C TYR A 187 15.41 10.15 -8.80
N PRO A 188 15.45 10.07 -10.15
CA PRO A 188 16.25 10.97 -10.98
C PRO A 188 15.55 12.33 -11.21
N VAL A 189 15.27 13.06 -10.13
CA VAL A 189 14.66 14.40 -10.18
C VAL A 189 15.51 15.41 -9.41
N ASP A 190 15.50 16.66 -9.89
CA ASP A 190 16.23 17.79 -9.31
C ASP A 190 15.26 18.99 -9.14
N PRO A 191 14.97 19.44 -7.90
CA PRO A 191 15.46 18.88 -6.64
C PRO A 191 14.86 17.49 -6.36
N PRO A 192 15.57 16.64 -5.60
CA PRO A 192 15.10 15.31 -5.27
C PRO A 192 13.91 15.33 -4.31
N GLU A 193 12.92 14.46 -4.54
CA GLU A 193 11.72 14.33 -3.70
C GLU A 193 11.99 13.43 -2.49
N TRP A 194 12.60 14.03 -1.47
CA TRP A 194 13.01 13.36 -0.23
C TRP A 194 12.01 13.47 0.91
N THR A 195 10.74 13.79 0.62
CA THR A 195 9.73 13.97 1.67
C THR A 195 8.64 12.91 1.63
N GLY A 196 8.11 12.60 2.80
CA GLY A 196 6.98 11.71 2.97
C GLY A 196 6.35 11.87 4.34
N TRP A 197 5.28 11.11 4.57
CA TRP A 197 4.54 11.08 5.83
C TRP A 197 4.47 9.67 6.40
N VAL A 198 4.66 9.58 7.71
CA VAL A 198 4.16 8.45 8.50
C VAL A 198 2.77 8.83 8.99
N ALA A 199 1.75 8.06 8.61
CA ALA A 199 0.38 8.23 9.08
C ALA A 199 0.14 7.38 10.33
N LYS A 200 -0.38 8.02 11.38
CA LYS A 200 -0.91 7.36 12.56
C LYS A 200 -2.44 7.46 12.51
N LEU A 201 -3.09 6.31 12.36
CA LEU A 201 -4.54 6.20 12.45
C LEU A 201 -4.92 5.80 13.87
N THR A 202 -5.81 6.56 14.50
CA THR A 202 -6.46 6.19 15.76
C THR A 202 -7.85 5.68 15.44
N VAL A 203 -8.15 4.45 15.84
CA VAL A 203 -9.35 3.72 15.39
C VAL A 203 -10.20 3.23 16.55
N ALA A 204 -11.51 3.21 16.34
CA ALA A 204 -12.50 2.62 17.25
C ALA A 204 -13.54 1.85 16.43
N LYS A 205 -14.17 0.86 17.07
CA LYS A 205 -15.14 -0.02 16.41
C LYS A 205 -16.29 0.76 15.79
N GLY A 206 -16.48 0.60 14.48
CA GLY A 206 -17.58 1.22 13.74
C GLY A 206 -17.53 2.75 13.68
N GLN A 207 -16.38 3.37 13.95
CA GLN A 207 -16.17 4.80 13.84
C GLN A 207 -15.13 5.10 12.74
N PRO A 208 -15.22 6.24 12.04
CA PRO A 208 -14.14 6.72 11.19
C PRO A 208 -12.83 6.82 11.97
N ALA A 209 -11.70 6.59 11.30
CA ALA A 209 -10.39 6.77 11.92
C ALA A 209 -10.08 8.26 12.10
N ASP A 210 -9.35 8.59 13.15
CA ASP A 210 -8.66 9.88 13.24
C ASP A 210 -7.24 9.75 12.66
N LEU A 211 -6.72 10.83 12.06
CA LEU A 211 -5.43 10.83 11.37
C LEU A 211 -4.50 11.91 11.93
N GLU A 212 -3.31 11.47 12.33
CA GLU A 212 -2.14 12.32 12.52
C GLU A 212 -1.07 11.96 11.47
N THR A 213 -0.43 12.95 10.85
CA THR A 213 0.73 12.73 9.98
C THR A 213 2.00 13.26 10.63
N ARG A 214 3.11 12.55 10.43
CA ARG A 214 4.44 13.02 10.80
C ARG A 214 5.30 13.11 9.56
N ALA A 215 5.86 14.29 9.31
CA ALA A 215 6.77 14.50 8.21
C ALA A 215 8.09 13.77 8.41
N VAL A 216 8.58 13.20 7.33
CA VAL A 216 9.85 12.49 7.24
C VAL A 216 10.62 13.09 6.07
N VAL A 217 11.92 13.29 6.29
CA VAL A 217 12.88 13.66 5.26
C VAL A 217 13.91 12.56 5.09
N LEU A 218 14.23 12.21 3.85
CA LEU A 218 15.28 11.25 3.51
C LEU A 218 16.62 11.98 3.42
N ASP A 219 17.68 11.37 3.95
CA ASP A 219 19.03 11.81 3.66
C ASP A 219 19.49 11.32 2.25
N PRO A 220 20.66 11.76 1.75
CA PRO A 220 21.13 11.33 0.43
C PRO A 220 21.38 9.82 0.27
N ALA A 221 21.38 9.03 1.36
CA ALA A 221 21.43 7.57 1.31
C ALA A 221 20.04 6.93 1.30
N GLY A 222 18.98 7.73 1.25
CA GLY A 222 17.60 7.28 1.25
C GLY A 222 17.06 6.87 2.63
N ILE A 223 17.76 7.26 3.70
CA ILE A 223 17.42 6.87 5.07
C ILE A 223 16.49 7.92 5.69
N PRO A 224 15.30 7.52 6.20
CA PRO A 224 14.35 8.46 6.79
C PRO A 224 14.79 9.01 8.13
N ARG A 225 14.49 10.29 8.34
CA ARG A 225 14.56 10.99 9.63
C ARG A 225 13.27 11.79 9.83
N PRO A 226 12.75 11.90 11.07
CA PRO A 226 11.69 12.86 11.35
C PRO A 226 12.13 14.24 10.87
N LEU A 227 11.24 14.94 10.15
CA LEU A 227 11.44 16.36 9.91
C LEU A 227 11.37 17.06 11.26
N ALA A 228 12.39 17.84 11.61
CA ALA A 228 12.40 18.55 12.88
C ALA A 228 11.20 19.52 12.95
N ASP A 229 10.56 19.61 14.11
CA ASP A 229 9.61 20.68 14.37
C ASP A 229 10.42 21.98 14.49
N ASP A 230 10.18 22.93 13.59
CA ASP A 230 10.74 24.30 13.67
C ASP A 230 10.15 25.09 14.84
#